data_AF-A0A6D2I1K5-F1
#
_entry.id   AF-A0A6D2I1K5-F1
#
_cell.length_a   1.000
_cell.length_b   1.000
_cell.length_c   1.000
_cell.angle_alpha   90.00
_cell.angle_beta   90.00
_cell.angle_gamma   90.00
#
_symmetry.space_group_name_H-M   'P 1'
#
loop_
_entity.id
_entity.type
_entity.pdbx_description
1 polymer ?
#
loop_
_entity_poly.entity_id
_entity_poly.type
_entity_poly.pdbx_seq_one_letter_code
_entity_poly.pdbx_strand_id
1 'polypeptide(L)'
;MFLRMTIASNIKSSLPSADKAKAYLAAIEERFKTADKSLAGKLMADLTTMKHDGTRSMHEHCIEMINLAAKLKNLGLSVDDSFLVQFILNSLPPQYGPFQINYNAIDEKWTSNELTSKLVQEESRLDREGIRVVIMSKKLNLKLKKWN
;
A
#
# COMPACT_ATOMS: atom_id res chain seq x y z
N MET A 1 39.25 0.91 -11.27
CA MET A 1 38.67 -0.08 -12.21
C MET A 1 37.79 0.64 -13.25
N PHE A 2 37.98 0.39 -14.56
CA PHE A 2 37.26 1.11 -15.64
C PHE A 2 35.73 1.02 -15.57
N LEU A 3 35.16 -0.16 -15.23
CA LEU A 3 33.69 -0.31 -15.07
C LEU A 3 33.11 0.58 -13.96
N ARG A 4 33.89 0.92 -12.92
CA ARG A 4 33.43 1.84 -11.87
C ARG A 4 33.42 3.30 -12.35
N MET A 5 34.16 3.64 -13.40
CA MET A 5 34.22 5.00 -13.93
C MET A 5 32.98 5.36 -14.77
N THR A 6 32.38 4.37 -15.44
CA THR A 6 31.20 4.54 -16.30
C THR A 6 29.89 4.68 -15.51
N ILE A 7 29.88 4.31 -14.23
CA ILE A 7 28.71 4.42 -13.35
C ILE A 7 28.55 5.87 -12.85
N ALA A 8 27.31 6.37 -12.91
CA ALA A 8 26.95 7.69 -12.40
C ALA A 8 27.32 7.86 -10.91
N SER A 9 27.79 9.05 -10.54
CA SER A 9 28.34 9.33 -9.20
C SER A 9 27.35 9.06 -8.07
N ASN A 10 26.06 9.36 -8.27
CA ASN A 10 24.98 9.12 -7.31
C ASN A 10 24.72 7.63 -7.02
N ILE A 11 25.04 6.74 -7.96
CA ILE A 11 24.89 5.29 -7.80
C ILE A 11 26.20 4.69 -7.29
N LYS A 12 27.35 5.25 -7.69
CA LYS A 12 28.68 4.76 -7.33
C LYS A 12 28.93 4.75 -5.82
N SER A 13 28.34 5.69 -5.08
CA SER A 13 28.47 5.79 -3.62
C SER A 13 27.77 4.67 -2.86
N SER A 14 26.72 4.07 -3.42
CA SER A 14 25.99 2.95 -2.80
C SER A 14 26.57 1.57 -3.14
N LEU A 15 27.56 1.52 -4.05
CA LEU A 15 28.17 0.29 -4.53
C LEU A 15 29.50 -0.03 -3.82
N PRO A 16 29.71 -1.29 -3.37
CA PRO A 16 30.96 -1.74 -2.74
C PRO A 16 32.19 -1.49 -3.63
N SER A 17 33.36 -1.26 -3.05
CA SER A 17 34.61 -1.28 -3.82
C SER A 17 35.03 -2.72 -4.12
N ALA A 18 35.60 -2.97 -5.29
CA ALA A 18 36.19 -4.26 -5.65
C ALA A 18 37.32 -4.08 -6.68
N ASP A 19 38.37 -4.89 -6.55
CA ASP A 19 39.58 -4.79 -7.39
C ASP A 19 39.44 -5.55 -8.72
N LYS A 20 38.60 -6.59 -8.75
CA LYS A 20 38.39 -7.45 -9.93
C LYS A 20 37.02 -7.22 -10.54
N ALA A 21 36.95 -7.27 -11.88
CA ALA A 21 35.71 -7.07 -12.62
C ALA A 21 34.58 -8.00 -12.23
N LYS A 22 34.87 -9.30 -12.17
CA LYS A 22 33.91 -10.33 -11.79
C LYS A 22 33.36 -10.11 -10.38
N ALA A 23 34.22 -9.73 -9.43
CA ALA A 23 33.81 -9.45 -8.05
C ALA A 23 32.95 -8.18 -7.97
N TYR A 24 33.27 -7.15 -8.75
CA TYR A 24 32.49 -5.93 -8.79
C TYR A 24 31.07 -6.15 -9.35
N LEU A 25 30.95 -6.91 -10.44
CA LEU A 25 29.64 -7.27 -11.02
C LEU A 25 28.80 -8.12 -10.06
N ALA A 26 29.39 -9.09 -9.38
CA ALA A 26 28.69 -9.89 -8.37
C ALA A 26 28.19 -9.03 -7.21
N ALA A 27 29.00 -8.08 -6.74
CA ALA A 27 28.63 -7.15 -5.69
C ALA A 27 27.49 -6.20 -6.11
N ILE A 28 27.47 -5.76 -7.38
CA ILE A 28 26.36 -4.99 -7.95
C ILE A 28 25.08 -5.83 -7.93
N GLU A 29 25.13 -7.04 -8.48
CA GLU A 29 23.98 -7.95 -8.54
C GLU A 29 23.39 -8.20 -7.15
N GLU A 30 24.24 -8.49 -6.16
CA GLU A 30 23.81 -8.71 -4.77
C GLU A 30 23.15 -7.48 -4.14
N ARG A 31 23.67 -6.28 -4.41
CA ARG A 31 23.09 -5.03 -3.90
C ARG A 31 21.70 -4.78 -4.45
N PHE A 32 21.48 -4.98 -5.74
CA PHE A 32 20.16 -4.82 -6.36
C PHE A 32 19.17 -5.88 -5.86
N LYS A 33 19.58 -7.16 -5.74
CA LYS A 33 18.75 -8.20 -5.10
C LYS A 33 18.33 -7.83 -3.68
N THR A 34 19.22 -7.22 -2.90
CA THR A 34 18.92 -6.80 -1.52
C THR A 34 17.97 -5.61 -1.49
N ALA A 35 18.16 -4.64 -2.39
CA ALA A 35 17.25 -3.52 -2.56
C ALA A 35 15.84 -3.98 -2.92
N ASP A 36 15.71 -4.94 -3.85
CA ASP A 36 14.42 -5.52 -4.25
C ASP A 36 13.72 -6.22 -3.07
N LYS A 37 14.46 -6.98 -2.26
CA LYS A 37 13.92 -7.62 -1.03
C LYS A 37 13.44 -6.59 0.00
N SER A 38 14.22 -5.54 0.24
CA SER A 38 13.85 -4.48 1.18
C SER A 38 12.61 -3.70 0.69
N LEU A 39 12.56 -3.40 -0.61
CA LEU A 39 11.41 -2.74 -1.23
C LEU A 39 10.16 -3.62 -1.15
N ALA A 40 10.28 -4.90 -1.48
CA ALA A 40 9.19 -5.87 -1.37
C ALA A 40 8.65 -5.95 0.07
N GLY A 41 9.54 -6.05 1.06
CA GLY A 41 9.16 -6.04 2.48
C GLY A 41 8.43 -4.77 2.89
N LYS A 42 8.90 -3.60 2.43
CA LYS A 42 8.22 -2.32 2.67
C LYS A 42 6.82 -2.28 2.05
N LEU A 43 6.70 -2.62 0.76
CA LEU A 43 5.41 -2.60 0.06
C LEU A 43 4.39 -3.56 0.69
N MET A 44 4.86 -4.71 1.17
CA MET A 44 4.02 -5.67 1.88
C MET A 44 3.56 -5.13 3.25
N ALA A 45 4.46 -4.48 3.99
CA ALA A 45 4.09 -3.79 5.23
C ALA A 45 3.07 -2.66 4.96
N ASP A 46 3.31 -1.83 3.95
CA ASP A 46 2.40 -0.76 3.55
C ASP A 46 1.02 -1.33 3.18
N LEU A 47 0.96 -2.39 2.36
CA LEU A 47 -0.30 -3.03 1.95
C LEU A 47 -1.09 -3.61 3.14
N THR A 48 -0.41 -4.26 4.08
CA THR A 48 -1.06 -4.95 5.22
C THR A 48 -1.45 -4.00 6.36
N THR A 49 -0.77 -2.86 6.49
CA THR A 49 -0.98 -1.91 7.59
C THR A 49 -1.75 -0.66 7.18
N MET A 50 -1.89 -0.38 5.88
CA MET A 50 -2.64 0.76 5.36
C MET A 50 -4.09 0.73 5.90
N LYS A 51 -4.54 1.89 6.42
CA LYS A 51 -5.91 2.13 6.87
C LYS A 51 -6.53 3.28 6.09
N HIS A 52 -7.83 3.19 5.82
CA HIS A 52 -8.59 4.31 5.30
C HIS A 52 -8.86 5.30 6.44
N ASP A 53 -8.40 6.52 6.26
CA ASP A 53 -8.26 7.48 7.34
C ASP A 53 -9.30 8.63 7.27
N GLY A 54 -10.21 8.56 6.29
CA GLY A 54 -11.30 9.50 6.03
C GLY A 54 -10.89 10.81 5.35
N THR A 55 -9.59 11.06 5.15
CA THR A 55 -9.11 12.32 4.56
C THR A 55 -9.22 12.34 3.04
N ARG A 56 -8.79 11.24 2.40
CA ARG A 56 -8.94 10.98 0.96
C ARG A 56 -10.21 10.19 0.68
N SER A 57 -10.67 10.19 -0.57
CA SER A 57 -11.85 9.43 -0.98
C SER A 57 -11.62 7.92 -0.87
N MET A 58 -12.70 7.16 -0.76
CA MET A 58 -12.63 5.70 -0.74
C MET A 58 -12.08 5.14 -2.07
N HIS A 59 -12.41 5.78 -3.19
CA HIS A 59 -11.87 5.40 -4.50
C HIS A 59 -10.34 5.52 -4.55
N GLU A 60 -9.79 6.65 -4.13
CA GLU A 60 -8.32 6.85 -4.04
C GLU A 60 -7.67 5.85 -3.08
N HIS A 61 -8.38 5.49 -2.00
CA HIS A 61 -7.93 4.46 -1.08
C HIS A 61 -7.73 3.10 -1.74
N CYS A 62 -8.77 2.59 -2.41
CA CYS A 62 -8.71 1.30 -3.08
C CYS A 62 -7.67 1.28 -4.21
N ILE A 63 -7.60 2.34 -5.03
CA ILE A 63 -6.59 2.45 -6.11
C ILE A 63 -5.17 2.35 -5.57
N GLU A 64 -4.87 3.00 -4.42
CA GLU A 64 -3.53 2.92 -3.85
C GLU A 64 -3.19 1.49 -3.41
N MET A 65 -4.13 0.78 -2.79
CA MET A 65 -3.93 -0.62 -2.39
C MET A 65 -3.74 -1.55 -3.61
N ILE A 66 -4.53 -1.36 -4.67
CA ILE A 66 -4.38 -2.08 -5.95
C ILE A 66 -2.99 -1.82 -6.55
N ASN A 67 -2.52 -0.57 -6.51
CA ASN A 67 -1.20 -0.20 -7.01
C ASN A 67 -0.06 -0.81 -6.19
N LEU A 68 -0.21 -0.92 -4.86
CA LEU A 68 0.76 -1.63 -4.01
C LEU A 68 0.85 -3.11 -4.39
N ALA A 69 -0.30 -3.78 -4.58
CA ALA A 69 -0.35 -5.16 -5.04
C ALA A 69 0.29 -5.35 -6.43
N ALA A 70 0.03 -4.43 -7.37
CA ALA A 70 0.65 -4.45 -8.70
C ALA A 70 2.18 -4.29 -8.64
N LYS A 71 2.69 -3.40 -7.76
CA LYS A 71 4.13 -3.24 -7.54
C LYS A 71 4.76 -4.50 -6.93
N LEU A 72 4.10 -5.15 -5.99
CA LEU A 72 4.54 -6.43 -5.41
C LEU A 72 4.61 -7.53 -6.49
N LYS A 73 3.61 -7.60 -7.38
CA LYS A 73 3.61 -8.54 -8.51
C LYS A 73 4.82 -8.35 -9.42
N ASN A 74 5.23 -7.11 -9.69
CA ASN A 74 6.44 -6.81 -10.49
C ASN A 74 7.74 -7.27 -9.81
N LEU A 75 7.73 -7.44 -8.48
CA LEU A 75 8.84 -7.98 -7.69
C LEU A 75 8.75 -9.51 -7.50
N GLY A 76 7.80 -10.18 -8.17
CA GLY A 76 7.58 -11.63 -8.08
C GLY A 76 6.70 -12.08 -6.91
N LEU A 77 6.11 -11.15 -6.16
CA LEU A 77 5.17 -11.41 -5.07
C LEU A 77 3.74 -11.11 -5.50
N SER A 78 3.11 -12.06 -6.21
CA SER A 78 1.73 -11.89 -6.64
C SER A 78 0.78 -11.93 -5.44
N VAL A 79 -0.10 -10.93 -5.34
CA VAL A 79 -1.21 -10.90 -4.38
C VAL A 79 -2.46 -11.34 -5.13
N ASP A 80 -3.10 -12.41 -4.68
CA ASP A 80 -4.38 -12.84 -5.25
C ASP A 80 -5.47 -11.80 -4.98
N ASP A 81 -6.44 -11.69 -5.89
CA ASP A 81 -7.50 -10.69 -5.77
C ASP A 81 -8.36 -10.92 -4.51
N SER A 82 -8.54 -12.17 -4.08
CA SER A 82 -9.24 -12.48 -2.82
C SER A 82 -8.49 -11.98 -1.58
N PHE A 83 -7.15 -12.04 -1.58
CA PHE A 83 -6.34 -11.44 -0.51
C PHE A 83 -6.41 -9.92 -0.56
N LEU A 84 -6.37 -9.33 -1.75
CA LEU A 84 -6.49 -7.89 -1.91
C LEU A 84 -7.82 -7.36 -1.39
N VAL A 85 -8.92 -8.04 -1.70
CA VAL A 85 -10.25 -7.77 -1.15
C VAL A 85 -10.23 -7.80 0.38
N GLN A 86 -9.64 -8.84 0.98
CA GLN A 86 -9.53 -8.92 2.43
C GLN A 86 -8.68 -7.79 3.03
N PHE A 87 -7.58 -7.40 2.38
CA PHE A 87 -6.76 -6.27 2.83
C PHE A 87 -7.54 -4.95 2.77
N ILE A 88 -8.29 -4.70 1.69
CA ILE A 88 -9.15 -3.52 1.56
C ILE A 88 -10.24 -3.54 2.64
N LEU A 89 -10.88 -4.68 2.91
CA LEU A 89 -11.87 -4.79 3.99
C LEU A 89 -11.25 -4.51 5.36
N ASN A 90 -10.05 -5.03 5.62
CA ASN A 90 -9.34 -4.82 6.89
C ASN A 90 -8.84 -3.38 7.06
N SER A 91 -8.71 -2.60 5.97
CA SER A 91 -8.26 -1.22 6.03
C SER A 91 -9.39 -0.25 6.41
N LEU A 92 -10.66 -0.68 6.32
CA LEU A 92 -11.82 0.16 6.56
C LEU A 92 -11.90 0.61 8.03
N PRO A 93 -12.35 1.85 8.28
CA PRO A 93 -12.55 2.32 9.63
C PRO A 93 -13.89 1.77 10.20
N PRO A 94 -14.10 1.82 11.52
CA PRO A 94 -15.24 1.17 12.18
C PRO A 94 -16.63 1.58 11.68
N GLN A 95 -16.76 2.73 11.03
CA GLN A 95 -18.05 3.23 10.51
C GLN A 95 -18.57 2.41 9.31
N TYR A 96 -17.69 1.66 8.65
CA TYR A 96 -18.06 0.69 7.61
C TYR A 96 -18.45 -0.67 8.20
N GLY A 97 -18.60 -0.80 9.52
CA GLY A 97 -19.03 -2.04 10.18
C GLY A 97 -20.27 -2.69 9.55
N PRO A 98 -21.37 -1.93 9.26
CA PRO A 98 -22.53 -2.47 8.56
C PRO A 98 -22.20 -3.06 7.18
N PHE A 99 -21.33 -2.40 6.42
CA PHE A 99 -20.86 -2.89 5.12
C PHE A 99 -20.11 -4.22 5.25
N GLN A 100 -19.22 -4.34 6.23
CA GLN A 100 -18.45 -5.58 6.47
C GLN A 100 -19.36 -6.74 6.90
N ILE A 101 -20.36 -6.47 7.76
CA ILE A 101 -21.36 -7.48 8.15
C ILE A 101 -22.12 -7.97 6.92
N ASN A 102 -22.57 -7.04 6.07
CA ASN A 102 -23.27 -7.38 4.83
C ASN A 102 -22.39 -8.20 3.87
N TYR A 103 -21.12 -7.81 3.68
CA TYR A 103 -20.18 -8.58 2.87
C TYR A 103 -20.03 -10.02 3.39
N ASN A 104 -19.83 -10.20 4.70
CA ASN A 104 -19.66 -11.52 5.31
C ASN A 104 -20.91 -12.41 5.26
N ALA A 105 -22.09 -11.82 5.07
CA ALA A 105 -23.36 -12.55 4.96
C ALA A 105 -23.66 -13.01 3.52
N ILE A 106 -22.89 -12.55 2.54
CA ILE A 106 -23.05 -12.86 1.13
C ILE A 106 -22.03 -13.93 0.74
N ASP A 107 -22.47 -15.01 0.09
CA ASP A 107 -21.58 -16.08 -0.41
C ASP A 107 -20.89 -15.72 -1.74
N GLU A 108 -21.30 -14.61 -2.37
CA GLU A 108 -20.70 -14.09 -3.59
C GLU A 108 -19.30 -13.52 -3.32
N LYS A 109 -18.31 -13.96 -4.11
CA LYS A 109 -16.96 -13.41 -4.08
C LYS A 109 -16.87 -12.21 -5.00
N TRP A 110 -16.60 -11.04 -4.44
CA TRP A 110 -16.35 -9.84 -5.21
C TRP A 110 -14.88 -9.75 -5.62
N THR A 111 -14.65 -9.17 -6.80
CA THR A 111 -13.33 -8.70 -7.21
C THR A 111 -12.98 -7.38 -6.50
N SER A 112 -11.68 -7.02 -6.49
CA SER A 112 -11.23 -5.73 -5.94
C SER A 112 -11.91 -4.53 -6.60
N ASN A 113 -12.25 -4.62 -7.91
CA ASN A 113 -12.95 -3.57 -8.64
C ASN A 113 -14.44 -3.45 -8.24
N GLU A 114 -15.13 -4.58 -8.08
CA GLU A 114 -16.53 -4.60 -7.62
C GLU A 114 -16.64 -4.10 -6.18
N LEU A 115 -15.74 -4.55 -5.31
CA LEU A 115 -15.63 -4.06 -3.94
C LEU A 115 -15.42 -2.54 -3.91
N THR A 116 -14.50 -2.01 -4.73
CA THR A 116 -14.23 -0.57 -4.83
C THR A 116 -15.50 0.20 -5.16
N SER A 117 -16.26 -0.25 -6.16
CA SER A 117 -17.50 0.42 -6.59
C SER A 117 -18.54 0.45 -5.47
N LYS A 118 -18.71 -0.66 -4.75
CA LYS A 118 -19.66 -0.76 -3.61
C LYS A 118 -19.21 0.08 -2.41
N LEU A 119 -17.91 0.15 -2.14
CA LEU A 119 -17.35 0.98 -1.09
C LEU A 119 -17.51 2.48 -1.36
N VAL A 120 -17.39 2.92 -2.61
CA VAL A 120 -17.68 4.31 -3.00
C VAL A 120 -19.16 4.65 -2.84
N GLN A 121 -20.05 3.71 -3.16
CA GLN A 121 -21.48 3.87 -2.89
C GLN A 121 -21.77 3.99 -1.38
N GLU A 122 -21.09 3.18 -0.57
CA GLU A 122 -21.20 3.22 0.89
C GLU A 122 -20.65 4.53 1.47
N GLU A 123 -19.51 5.02 0.99
CA GLU A 123 -18.97 6.34 1.35
C GLU A 123 -20.02 7.44 1.12
N SER A 124 -20.68 7.41 -0.05
CA SER A 124 -21.75 8.35 -0.39
C SER A 124 -22.96 8.24 0.56
N ARG A 125 -23.27 7.05 1.06
CA ARG A 125 -24.33 6.84 2.07
C ARG A 125 -23.93 7.46 3.41
N LEU A 126 -22.72 7.20 3.87
CA LEU A 126 -22.18 7.75 5.12
C LEU A 126 -22.10 9.30 5.10
N ASP A 127 -21.82 9.87 3.92
CA ASP A 127 -21.81 11.32 3.72
C ASP A 127 -23.21 11.93 3.89
N ARG A 128 -24.24 11.30 3.32
CA ARG A 128 -25.64 11.73 3.50
C ARG A 128 -26.12 11.64 4.95
N GLU A 129 -25.58 10.69 5.72
CA GLU A 129 -25.86 10.54 7.15
C GLU A 129 -25.03 11.49 8.04
N GLY A 130 -24.17 12.32 7.45
CA GLY A 130 -23.31 13.27 8.18
C GLY A 130 -22.17 12.61 8.96
N ILE A 131 -21.94 11.30 8.79
CA ILE A 131 -20.97 10.52 9.56
C ILE A 131 -19.54 10.96 9.23
N ARG A 132 -19.23 11.24 7.96
CA ARG A 132 -17.88 11.66 7.53
C ARG A 132 -17.44 12.99 8.16
N VAL A 133 -18.36 13.96 8.27
CA VAL A 133 -18.10 15.24 8.93
C VAL A 133 -17.77 15.05 10.42
N VAL A 134 -18.45 14.11 11.08
CA VAL A 134 -18.19 13.76 12.48
C VAL A 134 -16.83 13.08 12.66
N ILE A 135 -16.39 12.24 11.71
CA ILE A 135 -15.06 11.62 11.74
C ILE A 135 -13.95 12.68 11.61
N MET A 136 -14.08 13.58 10.64
CA MET A 136 -13.10 14.63 10.38
C MET A 136 -12.95 15.56 11.59
N SER A 137 -14.06 15.97 12.20
CA SER A 137 -14.05 16.83 13.39
C SER A 137 -13.47 16.14 14.63
N LYS A 138 -13.83 14.88 14.91
CA LYS A 138 -13.24 14.09 16.02
C LYS A 138 -11.73 13.92 15.84
N LYS A 139 -11.27 13.65 14.62
CA LYS A 139 -9.85 13.43 14.32
C LYS A 139 -9.01 14.70 14.39
N LEU A 140 -9.55 15.85 13.95
CA LEU A 140 -8.91 17.15 14.12
C LEU A 140 -8.72 17.49 15.60
N ASN A 141 -9.77 17.25 16.42
CA ASN A 141 -9.70 17.44 17.87
C ASN A 141 -8.65 16.54 18.55
N LEU A 142 -8.52 15.27 18.13
CA LEU A 142 -7.47 14.38 18.62
C LEU A 142 -6.06 14.85 18.23
N LYS A 143 -5.89 15.41 17.03
CA LYS A 143 -4.62 16.02 16.63
C LYS A 143 -4.31 17.23 17.49
N LEU A 144 -5.24 18.16 17.69
CA LEU A 144 -5.02 19.36 18.51
C LEU A 144 -4.65 19.01 19.96
N LYS A 145 -5.27 17.99 20.56
CA LYS A 145 -4.93 17.50 21.91
C LYS A 145 -3.54 16.87 22.04
N LYS A 146 -2.89 16.48 20.94
CA LYS A 146 -1.52 15.95 20.97
C LYS A 146 -0.45 17.04 20.98
N TRP A 147 -0.83 18.30 20.76
CA TRP A 147 0.07 19.44 20.61
C TRP A 147 -0.14 20.52 21.70
N ASN A 148 -1.04 20.27 22.65
CA ASN A 148 -1.22 21.00 23.91
C ASN A 148 -0.84 20.09 25.07
#